data_AF-A0A522EFH4-F1
#
_entry.id   AF-A0A522EFH4-F1
#
_cell.length_a   1.000
_cell.length_b   1.000
_cell.length_c   1.000
_cell.angle_alpha   90.00
_cell.angle_beta   90.00
_cell.angle_gamma   90.00
#
_symmetry.space_group_name_H-M   'P 1'
#
loop_
_entity.id
_entity.type
_entity.pdbx_description
1 polymer ?
#
loop_
_entity_poly.entity_id
_entity_poly.type
_entity_poly.pdbx_seq_one_letter_code
_entity_poly.pdbx_strand_id
1 'polypeptide(L)'
;EFFCTYGDGVSGISIPELLKFHQKSDKIGTITCVRPLSQFGILKLQKNLVVDFKEKPLLKDYINGGFFVFKKEFFDYLKENDVLEREPLENLAKKRQLVGYKLDGFWQCMDTFKDYQALNDMWNANKAKWKVW
;
A
#
# COMPACT_ATOMS: atom_id res chain seq x y z
N GLU A 1 -11.03 9.48 14.74
CA GLU A 1 -10.24 8.77 13.72
C GLU A 1 -8.77 9.01 13.99
N PHE A 2 -7.88 8.14 13.55
CA PHE A 2 -6.44 8.33 13.61
C PHE A 2 -5.76 7.72 12.38
N PHE A 3 -4.57 8.23 12.07
CA PHE A 3 -3.72 7.71 11.00
C PHE A 3 -2.68 6.76 11.59
N CYS A 4 -2.40 5.70 10.85
CA CYS A 4 -1.33 4.75 11.16
C CYS A 4 -0.67 4.35 9.85
N THR A 5 0.64 4.13 9.84
CA THR A 5 1.35 3.64 8.66
C THR A 5 2.67 3.01 9.06
N TYR A 6 3.30 2.33 8.10
CA TYR A 6 4.68 1.85 8.19
C TYR A 6 5.67 3.01 8.07
N GLY A 7 6.80 2.90 8.78
CA GLY A 7 7.84 3.94 8.79
C GLY A 7 8.82 3.89 7.61
N ASP A 8 8.69 2.89 6.74
CA ASP A 8 9.58 2.59 5.61
C ASP A 8 8.96 2.88 4.23
N GLY A 9 7.69 3.32 4.19
CA GLY A 9 6.96 3.62 2.95
C GLY A 9 6.81 5.11 2.68
N VAL A 10 7.13 5.54 1.46
CA VAL A 10 6.89 6.92 0.98
C VAL A 10 5.91 6.91 -0.19
N SER A 11 5.08 7.96 -0.25
CA SER A 11 4.06 8.10 -1.29
C SER A 11 3.72 9.56 -1.54
N GLY A 12 3.25 9.86 -2.75
CA GLY A 12 2.61 11.13 -3.08
C GLY A 12 1.11 11.16 -2.75
N ILE A 13 0.64 10.26 -1.87
CA ILE A 13 -0.77 10.18 -1.47
C ILE A 13 -1.26 11.48 -0.82
N SER A 14 -2.46 11.92 -1.20
CA SER A 14 -3.14 13.02 -0.53
C SER A 14 -3.82 12.51 0.75
N ILE A 15 -3.23 12.84 1.91
CA ILE A 15 -3.81 12.52 3.23
C ILE A 15 -5.23 13.11 3.42
N PRO A 16 -5.53 14.35 2.97
CA PRO A 16 -6.90 14.87 3.03
C PRO A 16 -7.92 14.07 2.21
N GLU A 17 -7.56 13.65 1.00
CA GLU A 17 -8.47 12.84 0.16
C GLU A 17 -8.65 11.43 0.73
N LEU A 18 -7.61 10.84 1.30
CA LEU A 18 -7.70 9.56 2.03
C LEU A 18 -8.67 9.66 3.21
N LEU A 19 -8.59 10.73 4.01
CA LEU A 19 -9.50 10.96 5.13
C LEU A 19 -10.95 11.14 4.67
N LYS A 20 -11.15 11.96 3.63
CA LYS A 20 -12.48 12.18 3.04
C LYS A 20 -13.09 10.88 2.51
N PHE A 21 -12.28 10.03 1.89
CA PHE A 21 -12.71 8.70 1.46
C PHE A 21 -13.10 7.82 2.65
N HIS A 22 -12.29 7.78 3.72
CA HIS A 22 -12.59 7.02 4.93
C HIS A 22 -13.93 7.44 5.54
N GLN A 23 -14.12 8.75 5.75
CA GLN A 23 -15.35 9.31 6.31
C GLN A 23 -16.59 8.99 5.46
N LYS A 24 -16.47 9.02 4.13
CA LYS A 24 -17.57 8.65 3.22
C LYS A 24 -17.91 7.16 3.25
N SER A 25 -16.96 6.29 3.60
CA SER A 25 -17.15 4.83 3.59
C SER A 25 -17.96 4.31 4.78
N ASP A 26 -17.99 5.08 5.87
CA ASP A 26 -18.54 4.72 7.18
C ASP A 26 -18.03 3.36 7.74
N LYS A 27 -16.81 2.97 7.36
CA LYS A 27 -16.15 1.75 7.85
C LYS A 27 -15.21 2.05 9.02
N ILE A 28 -14.92 1.04 9.83
CA ILE A 28 -13.98 1.18 10.96
C ILE A 28 -12.55 1.43 10.45
N GLY A 29 -12.15 0.82 9.33
CA GLY A 29 -10.80 0.96 8.79
C GLY A 29 -10.77 1.21 7.29
N THR A 30 -9.81 2.01 6.87
CA THR A 30 -9.39 2.18 5.48
C THR A 30 -7.92 1.82 5.34
N ILE A 31 -7.61 1.03 4.32
CA ILE A 31 -6.26 0.63 3.91
C ILE A 31 -5.95 1.22 2.53
N THR A 32 -4.74 1.73 2.33
CA THR A 32 -4.31 2.17 1.01
C THR A 32 -3.86 0.96 0.18
N CYS A 33 -4.48 0.77 -0.99
CA CYS A 33 -4.22 -0.31 -1.92
C CYS A 33 -3.33 0.18 -3.06
N VAL A 34 -2.15 -0.43 -3.21
CA VAL A 34 -1.15 -0.08 -4.23
C VAL A 34 -0.85 -1.26 -5.13
N ARG A 35 -0.34 -1.02 -6.33
CA ARG A 35 0.14 -2.08 -7.23
C ARG A 35 1.66 -2.01 -7.32
N PRO A 36 2.39 -3.02 -6.82
CA PRO A 36 3.84 -3.02 -6.92
C PRO A 36 4.28 -3.33 -8.35
N LEU A 37 5.50 -2.90 -8.68
CA LEU A 37 6.21 -3.46 -9.82
C LEU A 37 6.70 -4.86 -9.46
N SER A 38 6.55 -5.79 -10.40
CA SER A 38 7.15 -7.11 -10.27
C SER A 38 8.67 -6.97 -10.13
N GLN A 39 9.26 -7.73 -9.22
CA GLN A 39 10.72 -7.83 -9.11
C GLN A 39 11.32 -8.60 -10.31
N PHE A 40 10.50 -9.43 -10.96
CA PHE A 40 10.89 -10.33 -12.05
C PHE A 40 10.13 -10.03 -13.35
N GLY A 41 10.65 -10.54 -14.46
CA GLY A 41 9.89 -10.59 -15.71
C GLY A 41 8.70 -11.56 -15.59
N ILE A 42 7.52 -11.12 -16.05
CA ILE A 42 6.31 -11.97 -16.08
C ILE A 42 6.14 -12.54 -17.48
N LEU A 43 5.94 -13.85 -17.54
CA LEU A 43 5.71 -14.60 -18.77
C LEU A 43 4.23 -14.95 -18.93
N LYS A 44 3.73 -14.87 -20.16
CA LYS A 44 2.49 -15.55 -20.54
C LYS A 44 2.84 -16.79 -21.36
N LEU A 45 2.38 -17.95 -20.90
CA LEU A 45 2.62 -19.24 -21.56
C LEU A 45 1.37 -19.75 -22.27
N GLN A 46 1.57 -20.39 -23.42
CA GLN A 46 0.60 -21.30 -24.05
C GLN A 46 1.28 -22.66 -24.21
N LYS A 47 0.87 -23.65 -23.40
CA LYS A 47 1.64 -24.87 -23.16
C LYS A 47 3.08 -24.50 -22.74
N ASN A 48 4.07 -24.80 -23.57
CA ASN A 48 5.48 -24.51 -23.33
C ASN A 48 6.00 -23.31 -24.13
N LEU A 49 5.14 -22.63 -24.92
CA LEU A 49 5.53 -21.46 -25.72
C LEU A 49 5.32 -20.17 -24.92
N VAL A 50 6.36 -19.35 -24.81
CA VAL A 50 6.27 -17.98 -24.29
C VAL A 50 5.64 -17.09 -25.37
N VAL A 51 4.43 -16.59 -25.12
CA VAL A 51 3.70 -15.73 -26.06
C VAL A 51 3.74 -14.24 -25.70
N ASP A 52 4.18 -13.91 -24.48
CA ASP A 52 4.40 -12.53 -24.01
C ASP A 52 5.47 -12.55 -22.90
N PHE A 53 6.35 -11.55 -22.90
CA PHE A 53 7.36 -11.31 -21.88
C PHE A 53 7.31 -9.83 -21.50
N LYS A 54 7.10 -9.54 -20.21
CA LYS A 54 7.15 -8.16 -19.70
C LYS A 54 8.16 -8.10 -18.58
N GLU A 55 9.18 -7.26 -18.74
CA GLU A 55 10.16 -7.01 -17.69
C GLU A 55 9.56 -6.10 -16.62
N LYS A 56 9.56 -6.57 -15.37
CA LYS A 56 9.13 -5.82 -14.17
C LYS A 56 7.80 -5.05 -14.34
N PRO A 57 6.73 -5.66 -14.88
CA PRO A 57 5.46 -4.95 -15.10
C PRO A 57 4.79 -4.62 -13.77
N LEU A 58 3.86 -3.67 -13.78
CA LEU A 58 2.89 -3.50 -12.69
C LEU A 58 2.09 -4.79 -12.52
N LEU A 59 2.00 -5.27 -11.28
CA LEU A 59 1.15 -6.40 -10.95
C LEU A 59 -0.34 -6.03 -11.09
N LYS A 60 -1.18 -7.04 -11.32
CA LYS A 60 -2.63 -6.85 -11.41
C LYS A 60 -3.27 -6.74 -10.03
N ASP A 61 -2.74 -7.48 -9.07
CA ASP A 61 -3.24 -7.52 -7.72
C ASP A 61 -2.83 -6.29 -6.92
N TYR A 62 -3.70 -5.90 -6.00
CA TYR A 62 -3.39 -4.86 -5.03
C TYR A 62 -2.73 -5.48 -3.81
N ILE A 63 -1.75 -4.76 -3.27
CA ILE A 63 -1.15 -5.07 -1.97
C ILE A 63 -1.49 -3.97 -0.96
N ASN A 64 -1.23 -4.29 0.31
CA ASN A 64 -1.25 -3.33 1.40
C ASN A 64 -0.12 -2.31 1.24
N GLY A 65 -0.46 -1.04 1.01
CA GLY A 65 0.49 0.06 0.95
C GLY A 65 0.69 0.81 2.26
N GLY A 66 0.08 0.36 3.36
CA GLY A 66 0.02 1.11 4.61
C GLY A 66 -1.00 2.24 4.53
N PHE A 67 -0.60 3.43 5.02
CA PHE A 67 -1.41 4.66 5.02
C PHE A 67 -2.87 4.37 5.40
N PHE A 68 -3.04 3.94 6.64
CA PHE A 68 -4.34 3.57 7.20
C PHE A 68 -5.05 4.77 7.82
N VAL A 69 -6.37 4.71 7.81
CA VAL A 69 -7.24 5.54 8.64
C VAL A 69 -8.17 4.62 9.40
N PHE A 70 -8.20 4.77 10.73
CA PHE A 70 -9.05 3.96 11.59
C PHE A 70 -9.93 4.84 12.48
N LYS A 71 -11.15 4.37 12.76
CA LYS A 71 -11.95 4.84 13.90
C LYS A 71 -11.40 4.26 15.22
N LYS A 72 -11.76 4.84 16.36
CA LYS A 72 -11.21 4.40 17.67
C LYS A 72 -11.65 2.97 18.02
N GLU A 73 -12.80 2.55 17.52
CA GLU A 73 -13.36 1.20 17.60
C GLU A 73 -12.42 0.13 17.04
N PHE A 74 -11.42 0.50 16.24
CA PHE A 74 -10.40 -0.44 15.81
C PHE A 74 -9.56 -1.00 16.98
N PHE A 75 -9.42 -0.25 18.09
CA PHE A 75 -8.73 -0.75 19.28
C PHE A 75 -9.39 -2.01 19.88
N ASP A 76 -10.70 -2.21 19.67
CA ASP A 76 -11.41 -3.42 20.12
C ASP A 76 -11.01 -4.69 19.33
N TYR A 77 -10.29 -4.52 18.22
CA TYR A 77 -9.77 -5.61 17.39
C TYR A 77 -8.31 -5.95 17.71
N LEU A 78 -7.68 -5.22 18.63
CA LEU A 78 -6.28 -5.39 18.99
C LEU A 78 -6.16 -6.08 20.36
N LYS A 79 -5.22 -7.01 20.44
CA LYS A 79 -4.74 -7.65 21.66
C LYS A 79 -3.27 -7.33 21.86
N GLU A 80 -2.77 -7.66 23.04
CA GLU A 80 -1.36 -7.55 23.35
C GLU A 80 -0.53 -8.42 22.39
N ASN A 81 0.51 -7.84 21.78
CA ASN A 81 1.42 -8.49 20.83
C ASN A 81 0.80 -8.95 19.50
N ASP A 82 -0.38 -8.42 19.12
CA ASP A 82 -0.94 -8.69 17.80
C ASP A 82 -0.04 -8.17 16.67
N VAL A 83 0.06 -8.96 15.61
CA VAL A 83 0.59 -8.51 14.32
C VAL A 83 -0.56 -7.88 13.55
N LEU A 84 -0.49 -6.58 13.28
CA LEU A 84 -1.57 -5.80 12.67
C LEU A 84 -2.15 -6.48 11.41
N GLU A 85 -1.28 -7.01 10.54
CA GLU A 85 -1.62 -7.62 9.26
C GLU A 85 -2.31 -8.98 9.36
N ARG A 86 -2.34 -9.59 10.54
CA ARG A 86 -2.95 -10.90 10.77
C ARG A 86 -4.36 -10.74 11.33
N GLU A 87 -4.61 -11.21 12.55
CA GLU A 87 -5.93 -11.26 13.14
C GLU A 87 -6.67 -9.91 13.09
N PRO A 88 -6.06 -8.75 13.37
CA PRO A 88 -6.78 -7.47 13.39
C PRO A 88 -7.37 -7.11 12.01
N LEU A 89 -6.53 -7.03 10.97
CA LEU A 89 -6.98 -6.69 9.63
C LEU A 89 -7.83 -7.79 8.99
N GLU A 90 -7.50 -9.07 9.20
CA GLU A 90 -8.33 -10.18 8.71
C GLU A 90 -9.74 -10.15 9.30
N ASN A 91 -9.87 -9.94 10.62
CA ASN A 91 -11.17 -9.89 11.29
C ASN A 91 -11.98 -8.67 10.82
N LEU A 92 -11.32 -7.52 10.66
CA LEU A 92 -11.98 -6.32 10.16
C LEU A 92 -12.50 -6.50 8.73
N ALA A 93 -11.71 -7.16 7.87
CA ALA A 93 -12.11 -7.54 6.52
C ALA A 93 -13.27 -8.55 6.51
N LYS A 94 -13.18 -9.63 7.31
CA LYS A 94 -14.24 -10.65 7.45
C LYS A 94 -15.57 -10.03 7.90
N LYS A 95 -15.53 -9.03 8.78
CA LYS A 95 -16.71 -8.27 9.23
C LYS A 95 -17.17 -7.17 8.26
N ARG A 96 -16.54 -7.02 7.08
CA ARG A 96 -16.84 -5.97 6.09
C ARG A 96 -16.72 -4.55 6.64
N GLN A 97 -15.76 -4.36 7.55
CA GLN A 97 -15.42 -3.10 8.22
C GLN A 97 -14.08 -2.52 7.79
N LEU A 98 -13.42 -3.14 6.80
CA LEU A 98 -12.21 -2.64 6.15
C LEU A 98 -12.52 -2.30 4.68
N VAL A 99 -12.13 -1.11 4.23
CA VAL A 99 -12.29 -0.66 2.83
C VAL A 99 -10.95 -0.28 2.22
N GLY A 100 -10.76 -0.57 0.93
CA GLY A 100 -9.54 -0.23 0.20
C GLY A 100 -9.64 1.12 -0.52
N TYR A 101 -8.73 2.05 -0.21
CA TYR A 101 -8.48 3.27 -1.00
C TYR A 101 -7.45 2.95 -2.08
N LYS A 102 -7.86 2.91 -3.36
CA LYS A 102 -6.96 2.60 -4.47
C LYS A 102 -6.12 3.81 -4.82
N LEU A 103 -4.80 3.70 -4.66
CA LEU A 103 -3.86 4.74 -5.03
C LEU A 103 -3.36 4.51 -6.46
N ASP A 104 -3.81 5.34 -7.38
CA ASP A 104 -3.29 5.43 -8.75
C ASP A 104 -2.16 6.49 -8.80
N GLY A 105 -1.09 6.24 -8.05
CA GLY A 105 -0.02 7.21 -7.84
C GLY A 105 1.30 6.57 -7.39
N PHE A 106 2.26 7.41 -7.02
CA PHE A 106 3.55 6.93 -6.55
C PHE A 106 3.45 6.37 -5.14
N TRP A 107 3.99 5.17 -4.96
CA TRP A 107 4.24 4.54 -3.66
C TRP A 107 5.47 3.66 -3.80
N GLN A 108 6.34 3.69 -2.78
CA GLN A 108 7.52 2.82 -2.71
C GLN A 108 7.94 2.61 -1.26
N CYS A 109 8.18 1.36 -0.87
CA CYS A 109 8.82 0.98 0.38
C CYS A 109 10.35 1.00 0.25
N MET A 110 11.03 1.01 1.40
CA MET A 110 12.48 0.96 1.52
C MET A 110 12.92 -0.30 2.28
N ASP A 111 12.71 -1.47 1.67
CA ASP A 111 12.99 -2.76 2.31
C ASP A 111 14.44 -3.20 2.09
N THR A 112 15.05 -2.80 0.97
CA THR A 112 16.38 -3.24 0.55
C THR A 112 17.32 -2.06 0.30
N PHE A 113 18.62 -2.36 0.23
CA PHE A 113 19.63 -1.36 -0.15
C PHE A 113 19.36 -0.77 -1.55
N LYS A 114 18.81 -1.58 -2.47
CA LYS A 114 18.42 -1.10 -3.81
C LYS A 114 17.30 -0.06 -3.74
N ASP A 115 16.33 -0.25 -2.84
CA ASP A 115 15.25 0.71 -2.63
C ASP A 115 15.79 2.00 -2.02
N TYR A 116 16.68 1.88 -1.03
CA TYR A 116 17.39 3.02 -0.44
C TYR A 116 18.12 3.84 -1.51
N GLN A 117 18.89 3.20 -2.39
CA GLN A 117 19.57 3.87 -3.49
C GLN A 117 18.58 4.56 -4.43
N ALA A 118 17.55 3.84 -4.88
CA ALA A 118 16.54 4.39 -5.81
C ALA A 118 15.82 5.61 -5.23
N LEU A 119 15.44 5.59 -3.94
CA LEU A 119 14.80 6.71 -3.28
C LEU A 119 15.77 7.90 -3.12
N ASN A 120 17.02 7.66 -2.73
CA ASN A 120 18.01 8.74 -2.62
C ASN A 120 18.37 9.35 -3.99
N ASP A 121 18.43 8.55 -5.05
CA ASP A 121 18.65 9.05 -6.41
C ASP A 121 17.51 9.97 -6.86
N MET A 122 16.26 9.59 -6.59
CA MET A 122 15.10 10.46 -6.85
C MET A 122 15.17 11.76 -6.05
N TRP A 123 15.58 11.68 -4.78
CA TRP A 123 15.72 12.84 -3.91
C TRP A 123 16.80 13.81 -4.42
N ASN A 124 18.01 13.29 -4.65
CA ASN A 124 19.16 14.07 -5.12
C ASN A 124 18.92 14.70 -6.50
N ALA A 125 18.14 14.02 -7.35
CA ALA A 125 17.74 14.55 -8.66
C ALA A 125 16.59 15.57 -8.60
N ASN A 126 16.07 15.94 -7.41
CA ASN A 126 14.87 16.75 -7.22
C ASN A 126 13.63 16.19 -7.93
N LYS A 127 13.51 14.86 -8.01
CA LYS A 127 12.40 14.12 -8.63
C LYS A 127 11.61 13.27 -7.62
N ALA A 128 11.86 13.43 -6.33
CA ALA A 128 11.15 12.74 -5.26
C ALA A 128 9.65 13.07 -5.29
N LYS A 129 8.84 12.11 -5.73
CA LYS A 129 7.39 12.29 -5.93
C LYS A 129 6.60 12.43 -4.61
N TRP A 130 7.21 12.06 -3.48
CA TRP A 130 6.63 12.25 -2.15
C TRP A 130 6.94 13.61 -1.54
N LYS A 131 7.86 14.39 -2.12
CA LYS A 131 8.21 15.73 -1.65
C LYS A 131 7.14 16.72 -2.12
N VAL A 132 6.20 17.04 -1.24
CA VAL A 132 5.06 17.95 -1.50
C VAL A 132 5.16 19.28 -0.74
N TRP A 133 6.37 19.63 -0.30
CA TRP A 133 6.72 20.85 0.44
C TRP A 133 7.93 21.56 -0.17
#